data_AF-A0A938GZS5-F1
#
_entry.id   AF-A0A938GZS5-F1
#
_cell.length_a   1.000
_cell.length_b   1.000
_cell.length_c   1.000
_cell.angle_alpha   90.00
_cell.angle_beta   90.00
_cell.angle_gamma   90.00
#
_symmetry.space_group_name_H-M   'P 1'
#
loop_
_entity.id
_entity.type
_entity.pdbx_description
1 polymer ?
#
loop_
_entity_poly.entity_id
_entity_poly.type
_entity_poly.pdbx_seq_one_letter_code
_entity_poly.pdbx_strand_id
1 'polypeptide(L)'
;MKWKMLLLLPAAWAAAAVAAEGQSAGVISPEATGVGLTFKTRALEQLVARVPGILRTYDEKTGRFGSGLFVVGDQNHLFPLAVAYATASPRNRYHRDAKLLEVIMKGGDALIEVQDPQGRWRF
;
A
#
# COMPACT_ATOMS: atom_id res chain seq x y z
N MET A 1 5.69 48.68 53.17
CA MET A 1 6.76 48.39 52.19
C MET A 1 6.47 49.15 50.91
N LYS A 2 7.47 49.88 50.42
CA LYS A 2 7.43 50.84 49.31
C LYS A 2 7.90 50.16 48.01
N TRP A 3 7.31 50.56 46.88
CA TRP A 3 7.82 50.51 45.49
C TRP A 3 7.65 49.15 44.77
N LYS A 4 7.30 49.06 43.48
CA LYS A 4 7.62 49.92 42.34
C LYS A 4 6.58 49.71 41.21
N MET A 5 6.08 50.82 40.69
CA MET A 5 5.42 50.97 39.39
C MET A 5 6.50 51.04 38.29
N LEU A 6 6.24 50.56 37.06
CA LEU A 6 6.90 50.85 35.77
C LEU A 6 6.52 49.67 34.83
N LEU A 7 6.04 49.77 33.58
CA LEU A 7 5.79 50.84 32.61
C LEU A 7 4.83 50.27 31.52
N LEU A 8 3.83 51.06 31.11
CA LEU A 8 3.75 51.73 29.79
C LEU A 8 4.59 51.11 28.64
N LEU A 9 4.21 51.02 27.36
CA LEU A 9 3.03 51.30 26.54
C LEU A 9 3.44 50.83 25.09
N PRO A 10 2.70 51.11 24.00
CA PRO A 10 2.49 50.19 22.89
C PRO A 10 3.47 50.40 21.71
N ALA A 11 3.78 49.34 20.97
CA ALA A 11 4.40 49.47 19.66
C ALA A 11 3.32 49.54 18.59
N ALA A 12 3.17 50.75 18.07
CA ALA A 12 2.32 51.15 16.99
C ALA A 12 2.69 50.47 15.65
N TRP A 13 1.72 50.54 14.74
CA TRP A 13 1.85 51.27 13.47
C TRP A 13 1.69 50.43 12.19
N ALA A 14 0.63 50.82 11.48
CA ALA A 14 0.59 51.10 10.05
C ALA A 14 0.76 49.94 9.06
N ALA A 15 -0.40 49.51 8.57
CA ALA A 15 -0.55 49.11 7.18
C ALA A 15 -0.23 50.28 6.23
N ALA A 16 0.68 50.07 5.28
CA ALA A 16 0.78 50.71 3.96
C ALA A 16 1.93 50.02 3.19
N ALA A 17 1.63 49.06 2.29
CA ALA A 17 1.47 49.29 0.85
C ALA A 17 2.76 49.69 0.10
N VAL A 18 3.51 48.67 -0.36
CA VAL A 18 4.50 48.68 -1.47
C VAL A 18 4.58 47.20 -1.90
N ALA A 19 4.55 46.76 -3.15
CA ALA A 19 4.23 47.33 -4.45
C ALA A 19 3.77 46.14 -5.30
N ALA A 20 3.02 46.42 -6.35
CA ALA A 20 2.67 45.45 -7.38
C ALA A 20 3.94 44.93 -8.07
N GLU A 21 4.19 43.62 -8.01
CA GLU A 21 4.89 42.91 -9.07
C GLU A 21 4.13 41.63 -9.38
N GLY A 22 3.75 41.51 -10.65
CA GLY A 22 3.04 40.36 -11.17
C GLY A 22 3.91 39.10 -11.06
N GLN A 23 3.46 38.17 -10.23
CA GLN A 23 3.72 36.76 -10.42
C GLN A 23 2.37 36.09 -10.56
N SER A 24 2.12 35.53 -11.75
CA SER A 24 1.09 34.53 -11.95
C SER A 24 1.43 33.31 -11.07
N ALA A 25 1.11 33.41 -9.79
CA ALA A 25 1.12 32.30 -8.88
C ALA A 25 0.05 31.34 -9.39
N GLY A 26 0.49 30.28 -10.06
CA GLY A 26 -0.34 29.10 -10.24
C GLY A 26 -0.92 28.77 -8.88
N VAL A 27 -2.25 28.72 -8.81
CA VAL A 27 -2.97 28.28 -7.61
C VAL A 27 -2.56 26.82 -7.37
N ILE A 28 -1.50 26.61 -6.61
CA ILE A 28 -1.21 25.31 -6.02
C ILE A 28 -2.28 25.17 -4.95
N SER A 29 -3.34 24.46 -5.30
CA SER A 29 -4.42 24.17 -4.36
C SER A 29 -3.81 23.50 -3.12
N PRO A 30 -4.17 23.92 -1.89
CA PRO A 30 -3.63 23.34 -0.64
C PRO A 30 -3.96 21.85 -0.44
N GLU A 31 -4.82 21.29 -1.30
CA GLU A 31 -5.21 19.88 -1.32
C GLU A 31 -4.08 18.91 -1.70
N ALA A 32 -2.93 19.41 -2.17
CA ALA A 32 -1.72 18.63 -2.31
C ALA A 32 -0.90 18.51 -1.00
N THR A 33 -1.48 18.87 0.16
CA THR A 33 -0.94 18.43 1.45
C THR A 33 -1.28 16.95 1.64
N GLY A 34 -0.27 16.11 1.94
CA GLY A 34 -0.33 14.63 1.93
C GLY A 34 -1.34 13.93 2.86
N VAL A 35 -2.35 14.65 3.36
CA VAL A 35 -3.48 14.18 4.18
C VAL A 35 -4.39 13.19 3.41
N GLY A 36 -4.35 13.20 2.07
CA GLY A 36 -5.16 12.33 1.20
C GLY A 36 -4.49 11.04 0.70
N LEU A 37 -3.23 10.75 1.05
CA LEU A 37 -2.46 9.62 0.51
C LEU A 37 -2.84 8.27 1.17
N THR A 38 -4.13 7.94 1.18
CA THR A 38 -4.69 6.70 1.76
C THR A 38 -4.64 5.51 0.80
N PHE A 39 -4.16 5.71 -0.43
CA PHE A 39 -4.18 4.70 -1.49
C PHE A 39 -3.55 3.37 -1.03
N LYS A 40 -2.33 3.40 -0.49
CA LYS A 40 -1.61 2.17 -0.09
C LYS A 40 -2.37 1.41 1.00
N THR A 41 -2.94 2.12 1.97
CA THR A 41 -3.74 1.53 3.04
C THR A 41 -5.01 0.90 2.49
N ARG A 42 -5.76 1.61 1.66
CA ARG A 42 -6.97 1.10 1.00
C ARG A 42 -6.67 -0.10 0.09
N ALA A 43 -5.60 -0.03 -0.68
CA ALA A 43 -5.17 -1.12 -1.56
C ALA A 43 -4.83 -2.38 -0.76
N LEU A 44 -4.09 -2.24 0.35
CA LEU A 44 -3.78 -3.36 1.24
C LEU A 44 -5.03 -3.98 1.84
N GLU A 45 -5.98 -3.18 2.33
CA GLU A 45 -7.24 -3.69 2.89
C GLU A 45 -8.06 -4.48 1.86
N GLN A 46 -8.19 -3.93 0.65
CA GLN A 46 -8.90 -4.60 -0.43
C GLN A 46 -8.22 -5.91 -0.82
N LEU A 47 -6.88 -5.92 -0.87
CA LEU A 47 -6.10 -7.12 -1.16
C LEU A 47 -6.26 -8.18 -0.06
N VAL A 48 -6.11 -7.80 1.21
CA VAL A 48 -6.27 -8.70 2.36
C VAL A 48 -7.67 -9.30 2.39
N ALA A 49 -8.70 -8.49 2.12
CA ALA A 49 -10.09 -8.95 2.06
C ALA A 49 -10.33 -10.00 0.95
N ARG A 50 -9.51 -10.03 -0.10
CA ARG A 50 -9.61 -10.98 -1.22
C ARG A 50 -8.87 -12.28 -0.99
N VAL A 51 -7.93 -12.36 -0.04
CA VAL A 51 -7.15 -13.57 0.25
C VAL A 51 -8.04 -14.82 0.46
N PRO A 52 -9.14 -14.79 1.24
CA PRO A 52 -10.00 -15.97 1.37
C PRO A 52 -10.64 -16.42 0.05
N GLY A 53 -10.87 -15.50 -0.88
CA GLY A 53 -11.39 -15.81 -2.21
C GLY A 53 -10.37 -16.53 -3.08
N ILE A 54 -9.12 -16.10 -3.01
CA ILE A 54 -7.99 -16.73 -3.70
C ILE A 54 -7.75 -18.13 -3.13
N LEU A 55 -7.73 -18.28 -1.80
CA LEU A 55 -7.48 -19.58 -1.16
C LEU A 55 -8.56 -20.62 -1.46
N ARG A 56 -9.77 -20.23 -1.88
CA ARG A 56 -10.81 -21.19 -2.31
C ARG A 56 -10.51 -21.85 -3.65
N THR A 57 -9.66 -21.25 -4.48
CA THR A 57 -9.28 -21.81 -5.77
C THR A 57 -7.98 -22.60 -5.68
N TYR A 58 -7.39 -22.72 -4.49
CA TYR A 58 -6.14 -23.44 -4.26
C TYR A 58 -6.41 -24.93 -4.06
N ASP A 59 -5.76 -25.77 -4.87
CA ASP A 59 -5.68 -27.22 -4.66
C ASP A 59 -4.44 -27.54 -3.83
N GLU A 60 -4.66 -27.96 -2.58
CA GLU A 60 -3.58 -28.33 -1.66
C GLU A 60 -2.74 -29.51 -2.16
N LYS A 61 -3.28 -30.43 -2.96
CA LYS A 61 -2.51 -31.58 -3.45
C LYS A 61 -1.49 -31.15 -4.48
N THR A 62 -1.91 -30.35 -5.45
CA THR A 62 -1.07 -29.97 -6.60
C THR A 62 -0.38 -28.62 -6.44
N GLY A 63 -0.76 -27.81 -5.44
CA GLY A 63 -0.29 -26.43 -5.30
C GLY A 63 -0.91 -25.43 -6.27
N ARG A 64 -1.86 -25.87 -7.11
CA ARG A 64 -2.35 -25.07 -8.24
C ARG A 64 -3.52 -24.22 -7.81
N PHE A 65 -3.56 -22.97 -8.26
CA PHE A 65 -4.79 -22.20 -8.30
C PHE A 65 -5.61 -22.50 -9.56
N GLY A 66 -6.94 -22.32 -9.46
CA GLY A 66 -7.89 -22.47 -10.57
C GLY A 66 -8.90 -23.59 -10.30
N SER A 67 -9.80 -23.85 -11.24
CA SER A 67 -10.83 -24.92 -11.12
C SER A 67 -10.91 -25.83 -12.34
N GLY A 68 -9.86 -25.87 -13.16
CA GLY A 68 -9.85 -26.58 -14.44
C GLY A 68 -8.47 -27.06 -14.86
N LEU A 69 -8.22 -27.07 -16.17
CA LEU A 69 -6.89 -27.34 -16.73
C LEU A 69 -5.88 -26.35 -16.15
N PHE A 70 -4.64 -26.80 -16.01
CA PHE A 70 -3.60 -25.93 -15.49
C PHE A 70 -3.33 -24.79 -16.47
N VAL A 71 -3.49 -23.56 -15.98
CA VAL A 71 -3.14 -22.32 -16.67
C VAL A 71 -2.08 -21.59 -15.85
N VAL A 72 -0.94 -21.27 -16.46
CA VAL A 72 0.17 -20.59 -15.77
C VAL A 72 -0.30 -19.26 -15.17
N GLY A 73 -1.19 -18.55 -15.87
CA GLY A 73 -1.79 -17.30 -15.42
C GLY A 73 -2.60 -17.42 -14.12
N ASP A 74 -3.16 -18.58 -13.79
CA ASP A 74 -3.87 -18.77 -12.51
C ASP A 74 -2.92 -18.68 -11.32
N GLN A 75 -1.63 -18.96 -11.53
CA GLN A 75 -0.61 -18.82 -10.47
C GLN A 75 -0.26 -17.36 -10.16
N ASN A 76 -0.76 -16.38 -10.93
CA ASN A 76 -0.61 -14.95 -10.59
C ASN A 76 -1.24 -14.59 -9.23
N HIS A 77 -2.11 -15.46 -8.70
CA HIS A 77 -2.60 -15.38 -7.33
C HIS A 77 -1.48 -15.36 -6.28
N LEU A 78 -0.28 -15.89 -6.59
CA LEU A 78 0.88 -15.82 -5.71
C LEU A 78 1.27 -14.37 -5.34
N PHE A 79 1.12 -13.41 -6.26
CA PHE A 79 1.53 -12.02 -6.01
C PHE A 79 0.75 -11.35 -4.88
N PRO A 80 -0.60 -11.29 -4.89
CA PRO A 80 -1.34 -10.74 -3.77
C PRO A 80 -1.16 -11.55 -2.48
N LEU A 81 -1.00 -12.88 -2.55
CA LEU A 81 -0.70 -13.66 -1.35
C LEU A 81 0.67 -13.29 -0.75
N ALA A 82 1.70 -13.11 -1.57
CA ALA A 82 3.02 -12.67 -1.13
C ALA A 82 2.98 -11.26 -0.51
N VAL A 83 2.20 -10.33 -1.07
CA VAL A 83 2.00 -9.01 -0.47
C VAL A 83 1.31 -9.12 0.89
N ALA A 84 0.27 -9.96 1.00
CA ALA A 84 -0.40 -10.22 2.27
C ALA A 84 0.53 -10.88 3.29
N TYR A 85 1.42 -11.78 2.87
CA TYR A 85 2.42 -12.38 3.76
C TYR A 85 3.48 -11.38 4.25
N ALA A 86 3.99 -10.53 3.35
CA ALA A 86 5.15 -9.68 3.64
C ALA A 86 4.81 -8.33 4.30
N THR A 87 3.58 -7.82 4.14
CA THR A 87 3.26 -6.44 4.55
C THR A 87 2.75 -6.37 5.98
N ALA A 88 3.54 -5.80 6.89
CA ALA A 88 3.12 -5.54 8.27
C ALA A 88 2.01 -4.47 8.31
N SER A 89 0.87 -4.82 8.90
CA SER A 89 -0.23 -3.88 9.14
C SER A 89 -1.18 -4.45 10.20
N PRO A 90 -1.74 -3.63 11.11
CA PRO A 90 -2.78 -4.07 12.05
C PRO A 90 -4.04 -4.61 11.35
N ARG A 91 -4.27 -4.23 10.09
CA ARG A 91 -5.41 -4.68 9.27
C ARG A 91 -5.10 -5.91 8.43
N ASN A 92 -3.89 -6.47 8.55
CA ASN A 92 -3.45 -7.63 7.79
C ASN A 92 -3.14 -8.81 8.72
N ARG A 93 -4.09 -9.74 8.83
CA ARG A 93 -3.93 -10.96 9.64
C ARG A 93 -2.94 -11.97 9.06
N TYR A 94 -2.52 -11.81 7.82
CA TYR A 94 -1.68 -12.77 7.10
C TYR A 94 -0.20 -12.45 7.17
N HIS A 95 0.18 -11.34 7.80
CA HIS A 95 1.58 -10.96 7.95
C HIS A 95 2.36 -12.06 8.66
N ARG A 96 3.35 -12.64 7.97
CA ARG A 96 4.16 -13.77 8.43
C ARG A 96 3.38 -15.03 8.81
N ASP A 97 2.17 -15.20 8.27
CA ASP A 97 1.38 -16.42 8.48
C ASP A 97 2.05 -17.64 7.81
N ALA A 98 2.35 -18.66 8.61
CA ALA A 98 3.10 -19.84 8.14
C ALA A 98 2.31 -20.66 7.12
N LYS A 99 0.99 -20.80 7.31
CA LYS A 99 0.14 -21.54 6.37
C LYS A 99 0.05 -20.82 5.02
N LEU A 100 -0.02 -19.49 5.03
CA LEU A 100 0.00 -18.71 3.80
C LEU A 100 1.35 -18.85 3.08
N LEU A 101 2.46 -18.91 3.82
CA LEU A 101 3.78 -19.16 3.23
C LEU A 101 3.83 -20.54 2.56
N GLU A 102 3.31 -21.59 3.19
CA GLU A 102 3.23 -22.94 2.61
C GLU A 102 2.45 -22.94 1.28
N VAL A 103 1.31 -22.25 1.24
CA VAL A 103 0.51 -22.07 0.02
C VAL A 103 1.33 -21.37 -1.08
N ILE A 104 2.04 -20.29 -0.74
CA ILE A 104 2.87 -19.53 -1.69
C ILE A 104 4.01 -20.40 -2.23
N MET A 105 4.71 -21.13 -1.35
CA MET A 105 5.81 -22.00 -1.74
C MET A 105 5.31 -23.10 -2.68
N LYS A 106 4.23 -23.79 -2.31
CA LYS A 106 3.70 -24.89 -3.12
C LYS A 106 3.12 -24.43 -4.46
N GLY A 107 2.55 -23.23 -4.53
CA GLY A 107 2.15 -22.65 -5.82
C GLY A 107 3.36 -22.23 -6.69
N GLY A 108 4.48 -21.84 -6.07
CA GLY A 108 5.76 -21.68 -6.75
C GLY A 108 6.28 -23.02 -7.31
N ASP A 109 6.21 -24.10 -6.52
CA ASP A 109 6.59 -25.44 -6.96
C ASP A 109 5.76 -25.89 -8.17
N ALA A 110 4.45 -25.61 -8.17
CA ALA A 110 3.57 -25.89 -9.31
C ALA A 110 4.00 -25.17 -10.60
N LEU A 111 4.64 -24.00 -10.51
CA LEU A 111 5.24 -23.32 -11.66
C LEU A 111 6.53 -24.00 -12.11
N ILE A 112 7.38 -24.45 -11.17
CA ILE A 112 8.62 -25.17 -11.50
C ILE A 112 8.32 -26.45 -12.26
N GLU A 113 7.29 -27.20 -11.85
CA GLU A 113 6.89 -28.47 -12.47
C GLU A 113 6.58 -28.37 -13.98
N VAL A 114 6.07 -27.22 -14.43
CA VAL A 114 5.63 -27.00 -15.82
C VAL A 114 6.61 -26.14 -16.63
N GLN A 115 7.73 -25.78 -16.02
CA GLN A 115 8.75 -24.95 -16.64
C GLN A 115 9.53 -25.75 -17.69
N ASP A 116 9.82 -25.14 -18.84
CA ASP A 116 10.70 -25.76 -19.85
C ASP A 116 12.17 -25.79 -19.37
N PRO A 117 13.07 -26.56 -20.01
CA PRO A 117 14.48 -26.60 -19.62
C PRO A 117 15.23 -25.26 -19.71
N GLN A 118 14.63 -24.23 -20.31
CA GLN A 118 15.17 -22.87 -20.41
C GLN A 118 14.57 -21.92 -19.37
N GLY A 119 13.72 -22.40 -18.46
CA GLY A 119 13.12 -21.58 -17.42
C GLY A 119 11.83 -20.87 -17.83
N ARG A 120 11.21 -21.23 -18.95
CA ARG A 120 10.05 -20.51 -19.51
C ARG A 120 8.74 -21.25 -19.30
N TRP A 121 7.65 -20.48 -19.35
CA TRP A 121 6.29 -20.98 -19.36
C TRP A 121 5.60 -20.68 -20.68
N ARG A 122 4.67 -21.54 -21.08
CA ARG A 122 3.77 -21.30 -22.22
C ARG A 122 2.43 -20.81 -21.68
N PHE A 123 1.89 -19.77 -22.31
CA PHE A 123 0.65 -19.10 -21.93
C PHE A 123 -0.39 -19.27 -23.04
#